data_AF-K3XH39-F1
#
_entry.id   AF-K3XH39-F1
#
_cell.length_a   1.000
_cell.length_b   1.000
_cell.length_c   1.000
_cell.angle_alpha   90.00
_cell.angle_beta   90.00
_cell.angle_gamma   90.00
#
_symmetry.space_group_name_H-M   'P 1'
#
loop_
_entity.id
_entity.type
_entity.pdbx_description
1 polymer ?
#
loop_
_entity_poly.entity_id
_entity_poly.type
_entity_poly.pdbx_seq_one_letter_code
_entity_poly.pdbx_strand_id
1 'polypeptide(L)'
;MWPGAIHLTSTSGIPAYFAIIPLAFAKFVGVLKYPSITLTVPRIPNSSSSSSSSFPIPASVSPSRKFRLRRRSGLLTPARKWSSSSAAASRRIHDPSAMGPISNDTSHKRFFSIAPRAALIFFVLIFVAGAIFTLDHKELQRKEVFATEEIRPPATSELHAEPTEEPNICENQCRPSGSEALPRGIVQDMSNFEMESLGGNPDRRKDRRLSKSLLAIPVGIKQKSVVDKLVSKFPAANFIVMLFHYDGMVDGWRDLKWSDRAIHVAVRDQTKWWFAKRFLHPDLVAEYEYIFLWDEDIEVDSFDPLKYLSIVRREGLEISQPALDRRSLIHHRLTARARKGDVHRRFYKTNGHGRCYGNSTGPPCTGWVEMMVPVFSRAAWRCAWQMIQNDLIYAWGMDYKLGYCAQGDRWRNVGVVDSQYVLHRGIPTLGDGGKATVTASTSTSSATDRLAVRQRSYTELQVFNRRWKEAVAEDGCWTDPYPNPATKG
;
A
#
# COMPACT_ATOMS: atom_id res chain seq x y z
N MET A 1 -2.88 49.30 34.29
CA MET A 1 -4.17 48.56 34.27
C MET A 1 -3.89 47.22 33.60
N TRP A 2 -3.82 46.06 34.23
CA TRP A 2 -3.93 45.56 35.61
C TRP A 2 -2.65 44.72 35.90
N PRO A 3 -2.36 44.39 37.16
CA PRO A 3 -2.26 42.96 37.44
C PRO A 3 -3.09 42.56 38.67
N GLY A 4 -3.92 41.54 38.50
CA GLY A 4 -4.54 40.81 39.60
C GLY A 4 -3.58 39.73 40.10
N ALA A 5 -3.17 39.86 41.36
CA ALA A 5 -2.37 38.90 42.08
C ALA A 5 -3.17 37.63 42.43
N ILE A 6 -2.52 36.47 42.38
CA ILE A 6 -2.92 35.29 43.15
C ILE A 6 -1.70 34.88 43.96
N HIS A 7 -1.84 35.04 45.28
CA HIS A 7 -0.93 34.53 46.30
C HIS A 7 -1.16 33.03 46.48
N LEU A 8 -0.08 32.24 46.43
CA LEU A 8 -0.01 30.93 47.09
C LEU A 8 1.28 30.88 47.89
N THR A 9 1.12 30.89 49.21
CA THR A 9 2.14 30.64 50.22
C THR A 9 2.42 29.15 50.32
N SER A 10 3.68 28.74 50.30
CA SER A 10 4.12 27.47 50.89
C SER A 10 5.51 27.66 51.51
N THR A 11 5.54 27.56 52.82
CA THR A 11 6.69 27.55 53.72
C THR A 11 7.35 26.16 53.75
N SER A 12 8.65 26.06 53.47
CA SER A 12 9.63 25.23 54.23
C SER A 12 11.01 25.07 53.52
N GLY A 13 12.05 25.62 54.15
CA GLY A 13 13.41 25.07 54.35
C GLY A 13 14.25 24.42 53.21
N ILE A 14 15.20 25.20 52.64
CA ILE A 14 16.69 25.02 52.48
C ILE A 14 17.29 23.61 52.18
N PRO A 15 18.41 23.42 51.41
CA PRO A 15 19.20 24.35 50.57
C PRO A 15 19.40 23.91 49.09
N ALA A 16 19.83 24.90 48.30
CA ALA A 16 20.31 24.77 46.93
C ALA A 16 21.68 24.06 46.82
N TYR A 17 21.79 23.12 45.88
CA TYR A 17 23.07 22.78 45.25
C TYR A 17 23.14 23.44 43.88
N PHE A 18 24.03 24.41 43.75
CA PHE A 18 24.46 24.98 42.48
C PHE A 18 25.26 23.93 41.70
N ALA A 19 24.81 23.63 40.48
CA ALA A 19 25.68 23.12 39.43
C ALA A 19 25.54 24.05 38.21
N ILE A 20 26.66 24.69 37.92
CA ILE A 20 26.90 25.70 36.89
C ILE A 20 26.79 25.04 35.51
N ILE A 21 25.92 25.54 34.63
CA ILE A 21 25.98 25.25 33.19
C ILE A 21 26.55 26.50 32.51
N PRO A 22 27.67 26.42 31.77
CA PRO A 22 28.23 27.58 31.08
C PRO A 22 27.31 28.06 29.95
N LEU A 23 27.02 29.36 29.95
CA LEU A 23 26.55 30.12 28.80
C LEU A 23 27.58 30.02 27.67
N ALA A 24 27.46 29.03 26.79
CA ALA A 24 28.27 29.00 25.58
C ALA A 24 27.68 28.14 24.45
N PHE A 25 26.37 28.21 24.15
CA PHE A 25 25.86 27.67 22.87
C PHE A 25 24.59 28.36 22.36
N ALA A 26 24.33 29.61 22.78
CA ALA A 26 23.24 30.43 22.24
C ALA A 26 23.74 31.31 21.08
N LYS A 27 24.26 30.71 20.00
CA LYS A 27 24.55 31.42 18.75
C LYS A 27 24.83 30.50 17.55
N PHE A 28 24.14 29.37 17.41
CA PHE A 28 24.09 28.64 16.13
C PHE A 28 22.89 27.68 16.08
N VAL A 29 21.67 28.22 16.03
CA VAL A 29 20.50 27.43 15.59
C VAL A 29 19.88 28.18 14.42
N GLY A 30 20.52 28.02 13.26
CA GLY A 30 19.85 28.17 11.99
C GLY A 30 18.70 27.16 11.94
N VAL A 31 17.57 27.61 11.40
CA VAL A 31 16.30 26.92 11.27
C VAL A 31 16.47 25.48 10.76
N LEU A 32 16.50 24.51 11.67
CA LEU A 32 16.25 23.11 11.35
C LEU A 32 14.73 22.89 11.40
N LYS A 33 14.08 23.00 10.24
CA LYS A 33 12.74 22.47 10.03
C LYS A 33 12.81 20.95 10.12
N TYR A 34 12.61 20.40 11.31
CA TYR A 34 12.28 18.98 11.45
C TYR A 34 10.87 18.74 10.91
N PRO A 35 10.61 17.65 10.16
CA PRO A 35 9.24 17.25 9.87
C PRO A 35 8.53 16.96 11.19
N SER A 36 7.54 17.77 11.55
CA SER A 36 6.65 17.49 12.67
C SER A 36 5.75 16.32 12.29
N ILE A 37 5.84 15.21 13.01
CA ILE A 37 4.86 14.13 12.93
C ILE A 37 3.67 14.58 13.78
N THR A 38 2.58 14.98 13.14
CA THR A 38 1.33 15.31 13.84
C THR A 38 0.45 14.06 13.85
N LEU A 39 0.37 13.39 15.00
CA LEU A 39 -0.66 12.39 15.29
C LEU A 39 -1.81 13.13 15.98
N THR A 40 -2.89 13.41 15.24
CA THR A 40 -4.07 14.07 15.81
C THR A 40 -5.12 13.01 16.15
N VAL A 41 -5.41 12.84 17.44
CA VAL A 41 -6.54 12.04 17.93
C VAL A 41 -7.67 13.01 18.37
N PRO A 42 -8.93 12.81 17.97
CA PRO A 42 -10.02 13.75 18.26
C PRO A 42 -10.44 13.77 19.75
N ARG A 43 -10.75 14.98 20.26
CA ARG A 43 -11.44 15.18 21.55
C ARG A 43 -12.94 15.01 21.36
N ILE A 44 -13.57 14.22 22.25
CA ILE A 44 -15.02 14.10 22.37
C ILE A 44 -15.55 15.27 23.23
N PRO A 45 -16.62 15.98 22.84
CA PRO A 45 -17.27 16.95 23.71
C PRO A 45 -18.10 16.23 24.80
N ASN A 46 -17.81 16.55 26.06
CA ASN A 46 -18.64 16.16 27.20
C ASN A 46 -20.00 16.86 27.10
N SER A 47 -21.08 16.08 27.01
CA SER A 47 -22.43 16.56 27.31
C SER A 47 -22.78 16.16 28.74
N SER A 48 -22.63 17.10 29.67
CA SER A 48 -23.28 17.05 30.97
C SER A 48 -24.49 17.98 30.92
N SER A 49 -25.67 17.44 30.61
CA SER A 49 -26.94 18.13 30.90
C SER A 49 -27.53 17.52 32.16
N SER A 50 -27.46 18.28 33.24
CA SER A 50 -28.28 18.08 34.44
C SER A 50 -29.75 18.26 34.08
N SER A 51 -30.55 17.27 34.45
CA SER A 51 -32.01 17.31 34.42
C SER A 51 -32.54 18.05 35.65
N SER A 52 -33.39 19.06 35.43
CA SER A 52 -34.36 19.51 36.42
C SER A 52 -35.77 19.28 35.88
N SER A 53 -36.53 18.54 36.69
CA SER A 53 -37.89 18.08 36.48
C SER A 53 -38.90 19.20 36.70
N SER A 54 -39.93 19.31 35.85
CA SER A 54 -41.28 19.76 36.24
C SER A 54 -42.32 19.30 35.22
N PHE A 55 -43.21 18.39 35.61
CA PHE A 55 -44.56 18.23 35.03
C PHE A 55 -45.52 19.17 35.78
N PRO A 56 -46.64 19.61 35.17
CA PRO A 56 -47.91 18.98 35.52
C PRO A 56 -48.98 18.84 34.41
N ILE A 57 -49.63 17.66 34.43
CA ILE A 57 -51.08 17.34 34.41
C ILE A 57 -51.95 17.65 33.15
N PRO A 58 -52.88 16.74 32.76
CA PRO A 58 -53.52 16.70 31.44
C PRO A 58 -54.99 17.16 31.43
N ALA A 59 -55.54 17.43 30.25
CA ALA A 59 -56.97 17.50 30.01
C ALA A 59 -57.34 16.86 28.66
N SER A 60 -58.44 16.11 28.71
CA SER A 60 -58.97 15.13 27.77
C SER A 60 -59.89 15.71 26.68
N VAL A 61 -60.27 14.83 25.74
CA VAL A 61 -61.55 14.75 24.97
C VAL A 61 -61.48 15.11 23.46
N SER A 62 -61.59 14.06 22.62
CA SER A 62 -62.11 14.04 21.21
C SER A 62 -63.65 14.18 21.21
N PRO A 63 -64.43 14.36 20.11
CA PRO A 63 -64.16 14.01 18.70
C PRO A 63 -64.78 14.94 17.61
N SER A 64 -64.56 14.62 16.32
CA SER A 64 -65.58 14.54 15.23
C SER A 64 -65.25 15.19 13.87
N ARG A 65 -65.16 14.31 12.85
CA ARG A 65 -65.75 14.33 11.48
C ARG A 65 -65.84 15.65 10.67
N LYS A 66 -65.29 15.60 9.44
CA LYS A 66 -65.96 15.63 8.09
C LYS A 66 -64.89 15.75 6.99
N PHE A 67 -64.64 14.72 6.16
CA PHE A 67 -65.24 14.45 4.84
C PHE A 67 -65.24 15.62 3.83
N ARG A 68 -64.41 15.53 2.77
CA ARG A 68 -64.89 15.64 1.37
C ARG A 68 -63.92 15.04 0.35
N LEU A 69 -64.46 14.08 -0.42
CA LEU A 69 -63.94 13.53 -1.68
C LEU A 69 -64.10 14.51 -2.86
N ARG A 70 -63.23 14.35 -3.86
CA ARG A 70 -63.54 14.25 -5.31
C ARG A 70 -62.26 13.79 -6.04
N ARG A 71 -62.24 13.09 -7.17
CA ARG A 71 -63.06 12.04 -7.82
C ARG A 71 -62.20 11.62 -9.04
N ARG A 72 -62.11 10.32 -9.34
CA ARG A 72 -61.54 9.77 -10.59
C ARG A 72 -62.45 9.99 -11.80
N SER A 73 -61.85 10.04 -12.99
CA SER A 73 -62.28 9.43 -14.28
C SER A 73 -61.28 9.86 -15.36
N GLY A 74 -60.83 9.08 -16.34
CA GLY A 74 -61.13 7.73 -16.81
C GLY A 74 -60.33 7.46 -18.11
N LEU A 75 -60.13 6.16 -18.39
CA LEU A 75 -59.80 5.46 -19.65
C LEU A 75 -59.62 6.23 -20.98
N LEU A 76 -58.61 5.83 -21.77
CA LEU A 76 -58.77 5.04 -23.03
C LEU A 76 -57.42 4.82 -23.75
N THR A 77 -57.16 3.57 -24.12
CA THR A 77 -56.22 3.12 -25.17
C THR A 77 -56.74 3.49 -26.57
N PRO A 78 -55.90 3.46 -27.63
CA PRO A 78 -55.97 2.29 -28.52
C PRO A 78 -54.61 1.80 -29.07
N ALA A 79 -54.65 0.55 -29.52
CA ALA A 79 -53.63 -0.18 -30.26
C ALA A 79 -53.54 0.23 -31.74
N ARG A 80 -52.41 -0.07 -32.40
CA ARG A 80 -52.38 -0.60 -33.78
C ARG A 80 -51.08 -1.35 -34.10
N LYS A 81 -51.28 -2.51 -34.71
CA LYS A 81 -50.33 -3.45 -35.34
C LYS A 81 -49.99 -3.02 -36.77
N TRP A 82 -48.83 -3.45 -37.27
CA TRP A 82 -48.55 -4.11 -38.58
C TRP A 82 -47.05 -4.49 -38.58
N SER A 83 -46.58 -5.75 -38.63
CA SER A 83 -46.54 -6.74 -39.75
C SER A 83 -46.00 -6.13 -41.05
N SER A 84 -45.02 -6.65 -41.79
CA SER A 84 -44.34 -7.96 -41.82
C SER A 84 -43.30 -7.98 -42.96
N SER A 85 -42.40 -8.97 -42.93
CA SER A 85 -41.86 -9.72 -44.09
C SER A 85 -40.62 -9.25 -44.88
N SER A 86 -39.54 -10.03 -44.69
CA SER A 86 -38.85 -10.87 -45.70
C SER A 86 -38.18 -10.25 -46.94
N ALA A 87 -36.88 -10.51 -47.14
CA ALA A 87 -36.37 -11.48 -48.13
C ALA A 87 -34.89 -11.20 -48.52
N ALA A 88 -34.16 -12.29 -48.74
CA ALA A 88 -32.79 -12.35 -49.24
C ALA A 88 -32.69 -12.09 -50.74
N ALA A 89 -31.52 -11.62 -51.22
CA ALA A 89 -30.95 -12.05 -52.51
C ALA A 89 -29.49 -11.59 -52.70
N SER A 90 -28.76 -12.44 -53.40
CA SER A 90 -27.34 -12.43 -53.75
C SER A 90 -27.11 -11.95 -55.21
N ARG A 91 -25.88 -11.48 -55.51
CA ARG A 91 -25.13 -11.34 -56.81
C ARG A 91 -24.37 -9.99 -56.78
N ARG A 92 -23.04 -9.86 -56.80
CA ARG A 92 -21.90 -10.33 -57.65
C ARG A 92 -21.86 -9.73 -59.07
N ILE A 93 -20.68 -9.19 -59.42
CA ILE A 93 -20.12 -8.85 -60.77
C ILE A 93 -20.44 -7.39 -61.23
N HIS A 94 -19.58 -6.50 -61.75
CA HIS A 94 -18.25 -6.53 -62.44
C HIS A 94 -17.48 -5.19 -62.22
N ASP A 95 -16.14 -5.27 -62.25
CA ASP A 95 -15.15 -4.20 -62.53
C ASP A 95 -15.14 -3.86 -64.05
N PRO A 96 -14.66 -2.69 -64.53
CA PRO A 96 -13.27 -2.66 -65.03
C PRO A 96 -12.49 -1.33 -64.89
N SER A 97 -11.22 -1.46 -64.45
CA SER A 97 -9.96 -1.00 -65.07
C SER A 97 -9.92 0.13 -66.10
N ALA A 98 -9.00 1.11 -65.92
CA ALA A 98 -7.76 1.23 -66.71
C ALA A 98 -6.86 2.46 -66.37
N MET A 99 -5.59 2.16 -66.05
CA MET A 99 -4.29 2.81 -66.42
C MET A 99 -4.11 4.33 -66.21
N GLY A 100 -3.15 4.82 -65.41
CA GLY A 100 -1.67 4.73 -65.54
C GLY A 100 -1.11 6.05 -66.16
N PRO A 101 0.18 6.48 -66.00
CA PRO A 101 1.36 5.74 -65.57
C PRO A 101 2.37 6.44 -64.58
N ILE A 102 3.19 5.60 -63.94
CA ILE A 102 4.66 5.64 -63.70
C ILE A 102 5.33 6.89 -63.08
N SER A 103 5.98 6.69 -61.91
CA SER A 103 7.41 6.95 -61.74
C SER A 103 8.01 6.10 -60.61
N ASN A 104 8.98 5.27 -60.97
CA ASN A 104 9.87 4.53 -60.09
C ASN A 104 11.00 5.46 -59.64
N ASP A 105 11.31 5.51 -58.34
CA ASP A 105 12.69 5.77 -57.91
C ASP A 105 13.07 4.86 -56.72
N THR A 106 13.80 3.82 -57.07
CA THR A 106 14.58 2.99 -56.16
C THR A 106 15.94 3.64 -55.95
N SER A 107 16.16 4.31 -54.83
CA SER A 107 17.50 4.71 -54.40
C SER A 107 18.09 3.67 -53.43
N HIS A 108 18.82 2.71 -54.01
CA HIS A 108 19.85 1.97 -53.27
C HIS A 108 20.96 2.95 -52.85
N LYS A 109 21.09 3.23 -51.54
CA LYS A 109 22.34 3.74 -50.98
C LYS A 109 22.90 2.76 -49.96
N ARG A 110 23.87 1.98 -50.44
CA ARG A 110 24.87 1.29 -49.61
C ARG A 110 25.61 2.35 -48.79
N PHE A 111 25.47 2.32 -47.46
CA PHE A 111 26.44 2.95 -46.58
C PHE A 111 27.58 1.95 -46.34
N PHE A 112 28.67 2.10 -47.11
CA PHE A 112 29.98 1.67 -46.65
C PHE A 112 30.41 2.64 -45.54
N SER A 113 30.39 2.19 -44.29
CA SER A 113 31.09 2.88 -43.21
C SER A 113 32.44 2.21 -43.03
N ILE A 114 33.48 2.89 -43.51
CA ILE A 114 34.87 2.66 -43.13
C ILE A 114 34.98 3.07 -41.67
N ALA A 115 35.06 2.10 -40.76
CA ALA A 115 35.46 2.38 -39.39
C ALA A 115 36.90 2.92 -39.40
N PRO A 116 37.21 4.05 -38.73
CA PRO A 116 38.58 4.51 -38.63
C PRO A 116 39.37 3.52 -37.77
N ARG A 117 40.51 3.05 -38.30
CA ARG A 117 41.45 2.10 -37.67
C ARG A 117 41.95 2.50 -36.28
N ALA A 118 41.62 3.70 -35.80
CA ALA A 118 41.90 4.19 -34.45
C ALA A 118 40.98 3.60 -33.36
N ALA A 119 39.74 3.18 -33.69
CA ALA A 119 38.80 2.66 -32.68
C ALA A 119 39.14 1.23 -32.23
N LEU A 120 39.74 0.41 -33.10
CA LEU A 120 40.18 -0.94 -32.76
C LEU A 120 41.44 -0.96 -31.87
N ILE A 121 42.31 0.06 -31.96
CA ILE A 121 43.51 0.17 -31.13
C ILE A 121 43.14 0.53 -29.67
N PHE A 122 42.07 1.31 -29.47
CA PHE A 122 41.61 1.70 -28.14
C PHE A 122 41.01 0.53 -27.34
N PHE A 123 40.33 -0.41 -28.02
CA PHE A 123 39.77 -1.60 -27.36
C PHE A 123 40.83 -2.65 -26.98
N VAL A 124 41.94 -2.75 -27.74
CA VAL A 124 43.04 -3.68 -27.42
C VAL A 124 43.84 -3.19 -26.21
N LEU A 125 44.07 -1.89 -26.06
CA LEU A 125 44.81 -1.33 -24.91
C LEU A 125 44.05 -1.46 -23.59
N ILE A 126 42.71 -1.34 -23.60
CA ILE A 126 41.88 -1.54 -22.40
C ILE A 126 41.89 -3.00 -21.95
N PHE A 127 41.94 -3.96 -22.89
CA PHE A 127 42.02 -5.39 -22.56
C PHE A 127 43.39 -5.81 -22.02
N VAL A 128 44.50 -5.22 -22.49
CA VAL A 128 45.84 -5.53 -21.97
C VAL A 128 46.10 -4.88 -20.61
N ALA A 129 45.57 -3.68 -20.35
CA ALA A 129 45.68 -3.04 -19.02
C ALA A 129 44.83 -3.74 -17.94
N GLY A 130 43.67 -4.31 -18.30
CA GLY A 130 42.83 -5.08 -17.37
C GLY A 130 43.38 -6.47 -17.01
N ALA A 131 44.20 -7.06 -17.89
CA ALA A 131 44.85 -8.35 -17.63
C ALA A 131 46.08 -8.24 -16.70
N ILE A 132 46.72 -7.07 -16.62
CA ILE A 132 47.86 -6.83 -15.70
C ILE A 132 47.38 -6.52 -14.28
N PHE A 133 46.22 -5.86 -14.11
CA PHE A 133 45.67 -5.56 -12.78
C PHE A 133 45.01 -6.76 -12.07
N THR A 134 44.76 -7.86 -12.78
CA THR A 134 44.10 -9.06 -12.22
C THR A 134 45.08 -10.18 -11.84
N LEU A 135 46.39 -9.98 -12.05
CA LEU A 135 47.44 -10.91 -11.60
C LEU A 135 48.12 -10.48 -10.28
N ASP A 136 47.93 -9.24 -9.80
CA ASP A 136 48.68 -8.70 -8.65
C ASP A 136 47.93 -8.74 -7.30
N HIS A 137 46.74 -9.34 -7.22
CA HIS A 137 45.98 -9.43 -5.96
C HIS A 137 45.75 -10.86 -5.44
N LYS A 138 46.42 -11.86 -6.04
CA LYS A 138 46.38 -13.26 -5.59
C LYS A 138 47.66 -13.76 -4.89
N GLU A 139 48.67 -12.91 -4.74
CA GLU A 139 49.88 -13.20 -3.97
C GLU A 139 50.02 -12.23 -2.78
N LEU A 140 49.21 -12.42 -1.72
CA LEU A 140 49.54 -11.98 -0.36
C LEU A 140 48.43 -12.44 0.60
N GLN A 141 48.44 -13.75 0.90
CA GLN A 141 48.14 -14.32 2.22
C GLN A 141 47.96 -15.84 2.08
N ARG A 142 49.09 -16.54 2.03
CA ARG A 142 49.14 -17.94 2.43
C ARG A 142 50.55 -18.29 2.94
N LYS A 143 50.58 -18.65 4.23
CA LYS A 143 51.62 -19.37 4.98
C LYS A 143 52.86 -18.59 5.42
N GLU A 144 52.92 -18.35 6.73
CA GLU A 144 54.00 -18.92 7.54
C GLU A 144 53.40 -19.74 8.68
N VAL A 145 53.90 -20.97 8.79
CA VAL A 145 53.78 -21.88 9.94
C VAL A 145 55.22 -22.18 10.30
N PHE A 146 55.61 -21.99 11.56
CA PHE A 146 56.70 -22.76 12.16
C PHE A 146 56.43 -23.01 13.65
N ALA A 147 56.84 -24.20 14.08
CA ALA A 147 56.52 -24.86 15.33
C ALA A 147 57.58 -24.67 16.43
N THR A 148 57.17 -24.79 17.70
CA THR A 148 57.87 -25.40 18.86
C THR A 148 56.89 -25.36 20.06
N GLU A 149 56.43 -26.49 20.61
CA GLU A 149 57.02 -27.35 21.65
C GLU A 149 56.83 -26.82 23.10
N GLU A 150 55.87 -27.47 23.78
CA GLU A 150 55.78 -27.94 25.19
C GLU A 150 56.02 -27.01 26.41
N ILE A 151 55.08 -27.08 27.38
CA ILE A 151 55.27 -27.49 28.81
C ILE A 151 53.90 -27.40 29.56
N ARG A 152 53.44 -28.53 30.12
CA ARG A 152 52.36 -28.69 31.14
C ARG A 152 52.99 -28.65 32.55
N PRO A 153 52.27 -28.42 33.69
CA PRO A 153 51.11 -29.21 34.16
C PRO A 153 50.15 -28.43 35.14
N PRO A 154 49.31 -29.08 35.99
CA PRO A 154 48.36 -30.18 35.77
C PRO A 154 46.90 -29.81 36.13
N ALA A 155 45.97 -30.68 35.71
CA ALA A 155 44.59 -30.71 36.15
C ALA A 155 44.44 -31.45 37.48
N THR A 156 43.54 -31.00 38.35
CA THR A 156 42.93 -31.81 39.41
C THR A 156 41.49 -32.16 39.03
N SER A 157 41.25 -33.46 39.01
CA SER A 157 39.97 -34.13 38.80
C SER A 157 39.20 -34.15 40.10
N GLU A 158 37.96 -33.65 40.13
CA GLU A 158 36.97 -34.10 41.13
C GLU A 158 35.59 -34.31 40.49
N LEU A 159 35.14 -35.54 40.70
CA LEU A 159 33.84 -36.11 40.42
C LEU A 159 32.82 -35.52 41.41
N HIS A 160 31.83 -34.77 40.92
CA HIS A 160 30.67 -34.41 41.73
C HIS A 160 29.37 -34.81 41.03
N ALA A 161 28.56 -35.51 41.81
CA ALA A 161 27.29 -36.11 41.45
C ALA A 161 26.29 -35.10 40.88
N GLU A 162 25.60 -35.52 39.81
CA GLU A 162 24.39 -34.88 39.30
C GLU A 162 23.33 -34.76 40.41
N PRO A 163 22.90 -33.54 40.78
CA PRO A 163 21.57 -33.36 41.34
C PRO A 163 20.60 -33.48 40.17
N THR A 164 19.62 -34.35 40.33
CA THR A 164 18.45 -34.44 39.44
C THR A 164 17.79 -33.07 39.40
N GLU A 165 18.03 -32.29 38.34
CA GLU A 165 17.27 -31.06 38.09
C GLU A 165 15.83 -31.48 37.84
N GLU A 166 14.94 -31.11 38.76
CA GLU A 166 13.50 -31.13 38.48
C GLU A 166 13.28 -30.36 37.17
N PRO A 167 12.51 -30.91 36.21
CA PRO A 167 12.31 -30.26 34.93
C PRO A 167 11.76 -28.87 35.22
N ASN A 168 12.53 -27.84 34.85
CA ASN A 168 12.22 -26.47 35.16
C ASN A 168 10.86 -26.16 34.53
N ILE A 169 9.81 -26.09 35.35
CA ILE A 169 8.43 -25.78 34.94
C ILE A 169 8.37 -24.42 34.21
N CYS A 170 9.45 -23.64 34.28
CA CYS A 170 9.67 -22.38 33.60
C CYS A 170 10.46 -22.46 32.29
N GLU A 171 10.68 -23.63 31.68
CA GLU A 171 11.27 -23.73 30.33
C GLU A 171 10.28 -23.17 29.30
N ASN A 172 10.40 -21.85 29.15
CA ASN A 172 9.38 -20.98 28.66
C ASN A 172 9.50 -20.84 27.14
N GLN A 173 8.85 -21.79 26.48
CA GLN A 173 8.32 -21.71 25.11
C GLN A 173 7.82 -20.30 24.74
N CYS A 174 8.25 -19.81 23.57
CA CYS A 174 7.70 -18.68 22.79
C CYS A 174 7.24 -17.44 23.61
N ARG A 175 8.19 -16.67 24.17
CA ARG A 175 7.91 -15.29 24.61
C ARG A 175 8.28 -14.30 23.49
N PRO A 176 7.54 -13.18 23.31
CA PRO A 176 8.00 -12.11 22.44
C PRO A 176 9.37 -11.60 22.89
N SER A 177 10.31 -11.41 21.96
CA SER A 177 11.64 -10.92 22.28
C SER A 177 11.57 -9.56 22.99
N GLY A 178 12.32 -9.40 24.08
CA GLY A 178 12.32 -8.19 24.90
C GLY A 178 11.28 -8.18 26.03
N SER A 179 10.48 -9.25 26.18
CA SER A 179 9.49 -9.41 27.26
C SER A 179 9.95 -10.35 28.39
N GLU A 180 11.22 -10.75 28.39
CA GLU A 180 11.77 -11.78 29.29
C GLU A 180 11.60 -11.40 30.77
N ALA A 181 11.71 -10.10 31.08
CA ALA A 181 11.56 -9.55 32.42
C ALA A 181 10.09 -9.41 32.89
N LEU A 182 9.10 -9.63 32.01
CA LEU A 182 7.68 -9.41 32.32
C LEU A 182 6.97 -10.74 32.65
N PRO A 183 6.02 -10.73 33.61
CA PRO A 183 5.12 -11.86 33.80
C PRO A 183 4.30 -12.14 32.53
N ARG A 184 4.22 -13.39 32.08
CA ARG A 184 3.50 -13.75 30.83
C ARG A 184 2.08 -13.19 30.77
N GLY A 185 1.36 -13.17 31.89
CA GLY A 185 -0.04 -12.75 31.95
C GLY A 185 -0.28 -11.25 31.67
N ILE A 186 0.74 -10.39 31.75
CA ILE A 186 0.60 -8.95 31.44
C ILE A 186 1.09 -8.59 30.03
N VAL A 187 1.82 -9.48 29.37
CA VAL A 187 2.38 -9.21 28.04
C VAL A 187 1.27 -9.12 27.00
N GLN A 188 1.22 -8.00 26.29
CA GLN A 188 0.40 -7.79 25.09
C GLN A 188 1.35 -7.64 23.91
N ASP A 189 1.38 -8.64 23.04
CA ASP A 189 2.30 -8.74 21.90
C ASP A 189 1.80 -8.03 20.63
N MET A 190 0.50 -7.72 20.58
CA MET A 190 -0.17 -7.04 19.47
C MET A 190 -0.94 -5.80 19.94
N SER A 191 -1.27 -4.93 18.99
CA SER A 191 -2.12 -3.75 19.21
C SER A 191 -3.07 -3.55 18.03
N ASN A 192 -3.88 -2.50 18.05
CA ASN A 192 -4.86 -2.18 17.02
C ASN A 192 -5.05 -0.65 16.89
N PHE A 193 -6.00 -0.23 16.05
CA PHE A 193 -6.36 1.18 15.89
C PHE A 193 -7.75 1.53 16.42
N GLU A 194 -8.31 0.69 17.30
CA GLU A 194 -9.56 1.02 17.95
C GLU A 194 -9.34 2.18 18.95
N MET A 195 -10.22 3.19 18.89
CA MET A 195 -10.14 4.34 19.77
C MET A 195 -10.74 4.02 21.14
N GLU A 196 -9.96 4.29 22.20
CA GLU A 196 -10.39 4.07 23.57
C GLU A 196 -11.07 5.29 24.16
N SER A 197 -12.11 5.05 24.97
CA SER A 197 -12.70 6.11 25.79
C SER A 197 -11.76 6.46 26.94
N LEU A 198 -11.50 7.76 27.14
CA LEU A 198 -10.60 8.26 28.18
C LEU A 198 -11.06 7.96 29.62
N GLY A 199 -12.35 7.70 29.84
CA GLY A 199 -12.92 7.39 31.16
C GLY A 199 -13.88 6.21 31.16
N GLY A 200 -13.86 5.40 30.09
CA GLY A 200 -14.75 4.25 29.95
C GLY A 200 -14.28 3.05 30.79
N ASN A 201 -15.23 2.20 31.20
CA ASN A 201 -14.91 0.95 31.89
C ASN A 201 -14.27 -0.06 30.88
N PRO A 202 -13.04 -0.54 31.13
CA PRO A 202 -12.35 -1.50 30.25
C PRO A 202 -13.06 -2.85 30.11
N ASP A 203 -13.82 -3.29 31.12
CA ASP A 203 -14.45 -4.64 31.14
C ASP A 203 -15.63 -4.79 30.19
N ARG A 204 -16.21 -3.67 29.70
CA ARG A 204 -17.39 -3.68 28.81
C ARG A 204 -17.10 -4.11 27.37
N ARG A 205 -15.86 -4.48 27.06
CA ARG A 205 -15.38 -4.74 25.69
C ARG A 205 -15.51 -6.18 25.22
N LYS A 206 -15.70 -7.14 26.13
CA LYS A 206 -15.65 -8.57 25.79
C LYS A 206 -16.75 -9.00 24.80
N ASP A 207 -17.83 -8.24 24.68
CA ASP A 207 -19.02 -8.67 23.93
C ASP A 207 -19.10 -8.22 22.46
N ARG A 208 -18.09 -7.54 21.88
CA ARG A 208 -18.29 -6.87 20.58
C ARG A 208 -17.11 -6.76 19.60
N ARG A 209 -16.20 -7.73 19.57
CA ARG A 209 -15.12 -7.76 18.57
C ARG A 209 -15.57 -8.44 17.27
N LEU A 210 -16.33 -7.71 16.45
CA LEU A 210 -16.46 -8.09 15.03
C LEU A 210 -15.12 -7.86 14.33
N SER A 211 -14.63 -8.84 13.57
CA SER A 211 -13.46 -8.67 12.71
C SER A 211 -13.77 -7.62 11.63
N LYS A 212 -13.17 -6.44 11.76
CA LYS A 212 -13.25 -5.36 10.77
C LYS A 212 -12.19 -5.54 9.70
N SER A 213 -12.33 -4.81 8.61
CA SER A 213 -11.27 -4.58 7.62
C SER A 213 -10.72 -3.16 7.75
N LEU A 214 -9.50 -2.93 7.27
CA LEU A 214 -8.85 -1.63 7.26
C LEU A 214 -8.83 -1.06 5.85
N LEU A 215 -9.21 0.21 5.69
CA LEU A 215 -9.02 1.00 4.47
C LEU A 215 -7.97 2.08 4.73
N ALA A 216 -6.82 1.97 4.08
CA ALA A 216 -5.72 2.92 4.15
C ALA A 216 -5.53 3.60 2.79
N ILE A 217 -5.52 4.94 2.78
CA ILE A 217 -5.48 5.75 1.54
C ILE A 217 -4.46 6.89 1.72
N PRO A 218 -3.48 7.07 0.81
CA PRO A 218 -2.70 8.30 0.76
C PRO A 218 -3.57 9.42 0.22
N VAL A 219 -3.67 10.54 0.92
CA VAL A 219 -4.60 11.60 0.56
C VAL A 219 -3.92 12.96 0.49
N GLY A 220 -4.43 13.76 -0.45
CA GLY A 220 -4.20 15.19 -0.51
C GLY A 220 -5.53 15.93 -0.71
N ILE A 221 -5.57 17.15 -0.23
CA ILE A 221 -6.78 17.97 -0.14
C ILE A 221 -7.44 18.21 -1.51
N LYS A 222 -6.63 18.22 -2.58
CA LYS A 222 -7.11 18.36 -3.98
C LYS A 222 -8.04 17.20 -4.41
N GLN A 223 -7.83 16.01 -3.85
CA GLN A 223 -8.60 14.80 -4.16
C GLN A 223 -9.72 14.52 -3.16
N LYS A 224 -9.96 15.42 -2.21
CA LYS A 224 -10.92 15.23 -1.11
C LYS A 224 -12.32 14.81 -1.57
N SER A 225 -12.85 15.38 -2.65
CA SER A 225 -14.19 15.03 -3.15
C SER A 225 -14.28 13.60 -3.72
N VAL A 226 -13.18 13.09 -4.30
CA VAL A 226 -13.10 11.71 -4.78
C VAL A 226 -13.03 10.76 -3.58
N VAL A 227 -12.19 11.08 -2.60
CA VAL A 227 -12.04 10.29 -1.37
C VAL A 227 -13.31 10.28 -0.53
N ASP A 228 -14.06 11.38 -0.45
CA ASP A 228 -15.35 11.44 0.25
C ASP A 228 -16.35 10.43 -0.35
N LYS A 229 -16.47 10.39 -1.69
CA LYS A 229 -17.27 9.39 -2.38
C LYS A 229 -16.75 7.97 -2.13
N LEU A 230 -15.43 7.79 -2.14
CA LEU A 230 -14.79 6.51 -1.86
C LEU A 230 -15.18 6.01 -0.47
N VAL A 231 -14.88 6.78 0.58
CA VAL A 231 -15.14 6.40 1.98
C VAL A 231 -16.64 6.22 2.25
N SER A 232 -17.52 6.95 1.57
CA SER A 232 -18.97 6.79 1.71
C SER A 232 -19.48 5.36 1.39
N LYS A 233 -18.73 4.58 0.61
CA LYS A 233 -19.06 3.18 0.30
C LYS A 233 -18.68 2.20 1.40
N PHE A 234 -17.84 2.60 2.37
CA PHE A 234 -17.29 1.71 3.39
C PHE A 234 -18.01 1.92 4.74
N PRO A 235 -18.86 0.97 5.17
CA PRO A 235 -19.61 1.11 6.41
C PRO A 235 -18.70 1.06 7.64
N ALA A 236 -18.83 2.04 8.54
CA ALA A 236 -17.99 2.14 9.75
C ALA A 236 -18.16 0.96 10.74
N ALA A 237 -19.25 0.19 10.63
CA ALA A 237 -19.43 -1.03 11.41
C ALA A 237 -18.46 -2.15 10.99
N ASN A 238 -18.00 -2.12 9.74
CA ASN A 238 -17.18 -3.17 9.13
C ASN A 238 -15.77 -2.69 8.78
N PHE A 239 -15.55 -1.38 8.71
CA PHE A 239 -14.28 -0.79 8.27
C PHE A 239 -13.75 0.26 9.24
N ILE A 240 -12.45 0.20 9.47
CA ILE A 240 -11.66 1.32 9.98
C ILE A 240 -11.05 2.06 8.78
N VAL A 241 -11.03 3.38 8.84
CA VAL A 241 -10.47 4.23 7.78
C VAL A 241 -9.23 4.94 8.32
N MET A 242 -8.13 4.86 7.57
CA MET A 242 -6.87 5.53 7.87
C MET A 242 -6.44 6.36 6.66
N LEU A 243 -6.16 7.63 6.89
CA LEU A 243 -5.75 8.59 5.87
C LEU A 243 -4.28 8.96 6.05
N PHE A 244 -3.47 8.78 5.01
CA PHE A 244 -2.07 9.20 4.97
C PHE A 244 -1.94 10.53 4.25
N HIS A 245 -1.91 11.63 5.00
CA HIS A 245 -1.86 13.00 4.46
C HIS A 245 -0.45 13.31 3.97
N TYR A 246 -0.18 13.08 2.69
CA TYR A 246 1.10 13.40 2.07
C TYR A 246 1.29 14.90 1.84
N ASP A 247 0.22 15.71 1.93
CA ASP A 247 0.27 17.17 1.86
C ASP A 247 0.26 17.85 3.24
N GLY A 248 0.02 17.07 4.30
CA GLY A 248 -0.11 17.54 5.68
C GLY A 248 -1.38 18.33 5.98
N MET A 249 -2.38 18.36 5.10
CA MET A 249 -3.57 19.21 5.22
C MET A 249 -4.71 18.54 6.00
N VAL A 250 -4.46 18.13 7.25
CA VAL A 250 -5.44 17.38 8.07
C VAL A 250 -6.72 18.16 8.35
N ASP A 251 -6.62 19.43 8.76
CA ASP A 251 -7.78 20.23 9.19
C ASP A 251 -8.79 20.47 8.06
N GLY A 252 -8.33 20.42 6.80
CA GLY A 252 -9.18 20.57 5.63
C GLY A 252 -10.19 19.42 5.44
N TRP A 253 -10.14 18.36 6.24
CA TRP A 253 -11.05 17.21 6.18
C TRP A 253 -12.14 17.22 7.26
N ARG A 254 -12.05 18.12 8.25
CA ARG A 254 -12.92 18.13 9.45
C ARG A 254 -14.40 18.43 9.17
N ASP A 255 -14.70 19.05 8.04
CA ASP A 255 -16.08 19.29 7.58
C ASP A 255 -16.79 18.00 7.12
N LEU A 256 -16.03 16.92 6.87
CA LEU A 256 -16.61 15.61 6.59
C LEU A 256 -16.89 14.87 7.89
N LYS A 257 -18.18 14.63 8.20
CA LYS A 257 -18.62 14.01 9.46
C LYS A 257 -17.96 12.66 9.77
N TRP A 258 -17.59 11.90 8.74
CA TRP A 258 -16.93 10.61 8.95
C TRP A 258 -15.44 10.75 9.31
N SER A 259 -14.82 11.91 9.02
CA SER A 259 -13.40 12.18 9.27
C SER A 259 -13.04 12.09 10.75
N ASP A 260 -13.94 12.50 11.65
CA ASP A 260 -13.71 12.39 13.11
C ASP A 260 -13.59 10.94 13.61
N ARG A 261 -13.95 9.96 12.78
CA ARG A 261 -13.80 8.53 13.09
C ARG A 261 -12.64 7.87 12.33
N ALA A 262 -11.99 8.60 11.43
CA ALA A 262 -10.84 8.12 10.71
C ALA A 262 -9.56 8.38 11.51
N ILE A 263 -8.51 7.59 11.24
CA ILE A 263 -7.18 7.83 11.77
C ILE A 263 -6.42 8.69 10.78
N HIS A 264 -5.84 9.79 11.23
CA HIS A 264 -5.09 10.71 10.40
C HIS A 264 -3.60 10.60 10.73
N VAL A 265 -2.79 10.26 9.73
CA VAL A 265 -1.33 10.30 9.82
C VAL A 265 -0.82 11.28 8.78
N ALA A 266 -0.06 12.30 9.21
CA ALA A 266 0.36 13.38 8.32
C ALA A 266 1.88 13.54 8.31
N VAL A 267 2.48 13.32 7.14
CA VAL A 267 3.90 13.58 6.88
C VAL A 267 4.04 14.06 5.43
N ARG A 268 4.58 15.27 5.26
CA ARG A 268 4.66 15.90 3.93
C ARG A 268 5.60 15.14 3.00
N ASP A 269 5.21 15.10 1.73
CA ASP A 269 6.00 14.59 0.60
C ASP A 269 6.43 13.12 0.76
N GLN A 270 5.64 12.32 1.50
CA GLN A 270 5.84 10.88 1.64
C GLN A 270 4.87 10.08 0.78
N THR A 271 5.33 8.96 0.27
CA THR A 271 4.57 8.05 -0.60
C THR A 271 3.69 7.09 0.20
N LYS A 272 2.71 6.47 -0.48
CA LYS A 272 1.85 5.42 0.07
C LYS A 272 2.63 4.32 0.82
N TRP A 273 3.68 3.80 0.20
CA TRP A 273 4.44 2.68 0.75
C TRP A 273 5.39 3.09 1.87
N TRP A 274 5.83 4.36 1.90
CA TRP A 274 6.54 4.89 3.06
C TRP A 274 5.67 4.88 4.32
N PHE A 275 4.41 5.31 4.19
CA PHE A 275 3.42 5.26 5.28
C PHE A 275 3.10 3.82 5.66
N ALA A 276 2.79 2.97 4.68
CA ALA A 276 2.44 1.58 4.94
C ALA A 276 3.55 0.83 5.70
N LYS A 277 4.83 1.04 5.35
CA LYS A 277 5.96 0.43 6.08
C LYS A 277 5.99 0.83 7.56
N ARG A 278 5.63 2.07 7.88
CA ARG A 278 5.80 2.64 9.23
C ARG A 278 4.56 2.51 10.11
N PHE A 279 3.38 2.59 9.51
CA PHE A 279 2.12 2.70 10.26
C PHE A 279 1.21 1.48 10.09
N LEU A 280 1.51 0.54 9.19
CA LEU A 280 0.75 -0.70 9.02
C LEU A 280 1.59 -1.93 9.41
N HIS A 281 2.30 -1.86 10.54
CA HIS A 281 3.07 -3.00 11.06
C HIS A 281 2.16 -4.22 11.27
N PRO A 282 2.58 -5.46 10.93
CA PRO A 282 1.71 -6.64 11.01
C PRO A 282 1.04 -6.83 12.36
N ASP A 283 1.75 -6.56 13.46
CA ASP A 283 1.21 -6.71 14.82
C ASP A 283 0.28 -5.55 15.26
N LEU A 284 0.23 -4.44 14.51
CA LEU A 284 -0.77 -3.38 14.68
C LEU A 284 -2.05 -3.64 13.89
N VAL A 285 -1.95 -4.44 12.83
CA VAL A 285 -3.08 -4.72 11.92
C VAL A 285 -3.57 -6.16 12.01
N ALA A 286 -3.06 -6.93 12.96
CA ALA A 286 -3.36 -8.35 13.14
C ALA A 286 -4.83 -8.64 13.51
N GLU A 287 -5.59 -7.66 13.98
CA GLU A 287 -7.02 -7.84 14.26
C GLU A 287 -7.92 -7.58 13.04
N TYR A 288 -7.39 -7.01 11.96
CA TYR A 288 -8.17 -6.74 10.74
C TYR A 288 -8.12 -7.93 9.77
N GLU A 289 -9.27 -8.30 9.22
CA GLU A 289 -9.38 -9.45 8.32
C GLU A 289 -8.73 -9.18 6.96
N TYR A 290 -9.03 -8.00 6.41
CA TYR A 290 -8.49 -7.52 5.14
C TYR A 290 -7.97 -6.09 5.25
N ILE A 291 -6.92 -5.79 4.49
CA ILE A 291 -6.26 -4.48 4.43
C ILE A 291 -6.33 -3.99 2.98
N PHE A 292 -7.10 -2.93 2.78
CA PHE A 292 -7.22 -2.21 1.52
C PHE A 292 -6.18 -1.08 1.53
N LEU A 293 -5.21 -1.12 0.61
CA LEU A 293 -4.17 -0.10 0.49
C LEU A 293 -4.30 0.62 -0.85
N TRP A 294 -5.28 1.51 -0.94
CA TRP A 294 -5.76 2.08 -2.19
C TRP A 294 -5.22 3.48 -2.45
N ASP A 295 -5.11 3.86 -3.71
CA ASP A 295 -4.86 5.24 -4.13
C ASP A 295 -6.15 6.10 -4.01
N GLU A 296 -5.98 7.42 -3.99
CA GLU A 296 -7.02 8.43 -3.78
C GLU A 296 -7.79 8.85 -5.04
N ASP A 297 -7.34 8.44 -6.21
CA ASP A 297 -7.90 8.82 -7.51
C ASP A 297 -8.80 7.73 -8.10
N ILE A 298 -9.42 6.95 -7.22
CA ILE A 298 -10.27 5.79 -7.50
C ILE A 298 -11.76 6.17 -7.35
N GLU A 299 -12.52 6.02 -8.42
CA GLU A 299 -13.97 6.13 -8.40
C GLU A 299 -14.63 4.77 -8.13
N VAL A 300 -15.63 4.78 -7.26
CA VAL A 300 -16.25 3.57 -6.69
C VAL A 300 -17.75 3.46 -6.99
N ASP A 301 -18.24 4.11 -8.04
CA ASP A 301 -19.68 4.15 -8.36
C ASP A 301 -20.27 2.73 -8.51
N SER A 302 -19.51 1.84 -9.14
CA SER A 302 -19.88 0.43 -9.41
C SER A 302 -19.27 -0.57 -8.41
N PHE A 303 -18.81 -0.10 -7.26
CA PHE A 303 -18.13 -0.93 -6.26
C PHE A 303 -18.93 -0.99 -4.94
N ASP A 304 -18.99 -2.19 -4.37
CA ASP A 304 -19.55 -2.49 -3.06
C ASP A 304 -18.53 -3.34 -2.28
N PRO A 305 -17.93 -2.80 -1.19
CA PRO A 305 -16.87 -3.48 -0.47
C PRO A 305 -17.33 -4.76 0.24
N LEU A 306 -18.60 -4.85 0.64
CA LEU A 306 -19.11 -6.05 1.31
C LEU A 306 -19.32 -7.18 0.32
N LYS A 307 -19.87 -6.88 -0.87
CA LYS A 307 -19.96 -7.86 -1.97
C LYS A 307 -18.58 -8.29 -2.44
N TYR A 308 -17.65 -7.34 -2.56
CA TYR A 308 -16.26 -7.63 -2.91
C TYR A 308 -15.64 -8.64 -1.92
N LEU A 309 -15.71 -8.35 -0.61
CA LEU A 309 -15.16 -9.26 0.40
C LEU A 309 -15.89 -10.61 0.44
N SER A 310 -17.19 -10.68 0.12
CA SER A 310 -17.90 -11.96 0.00
C SER A 310 -17.30 -12.86 -1.09
N ILE A 311 -16.89 -12.27 -2.22
CA ILE A 311 -16.26 -12.98 -3.32
C ILE A 311 -14.83 -13.36 -2.93
N VAL A 312 -14.04 -12.41 -2.40
CA VAL A 312 -12.66 -12.67 -1.95
C VAL A 312 -12.59 -13.87 -0.99
N ARG A 313 -13.49 -13.94 0.00
CA ARG A 313 -13.58 -15.08 0.92
C ARG A 313 -13.96 -16.38 0.22
N ARG A 314 -15.03 -16.36 -0.58
CA ARG A 314 -15.52 -17.54 -1.31
C ARG A 314 -14.45 -18.12 -2.24
N GLU A 315 -13.66 -17.26 -2.84
CA GLU A 315 -12.64 -17.59 -3.83
C GLU A 315 -11.26 -17.88 -3.23
N GLY A 316 -11.11 -17.76 -1.90
CA GLY A 316 -9.85 -18.00 -1.19
C GLY A 316 -8.74 -17.04 -1.62
N LEU A 317 -9.08 -15.79 -1.96
CA LEU A 317 -8.10 -14.81 -2.41
C LEU A 317 -7.38 -14.18 -1.22
N GLU A 318 -6.06 -14.36 -1.18
CA GLU A 318 -5.16 -13.82 -0.17
C GLU A 318 -4.65 -12.44 -0.58
N ILE A 319 -4.49 -12.22 -1.89
CA ILE A 319 -4.14 -10.92 -2.47
C ILE A 319 -5.07 -10.69 -3.64
N SER A 320 -5.76 -9.55 -3.65
CA SER A 320 -6.75 -9.28 -4.69
C SER A 320 -6.85 -7.80 -5.01
N GLN A 321 -7.60 -7.49 -6.06
CA GLN A 321 -8.03 -6.13 -6.35
C GLN A 321 -9.39 -6.14 -7.03
N PRO A 322 -10.16 -5.04 -6.97
CA PRO A 322 -11.27 -4.86 -7.91
C PRO A 322 -10.74 -4.75 -9.34
N ALA A 323 -11.56 -5.17 -10.31
CA ALA A 323 -11.24 -4.95 -11.71
C ALA A 323 -11.33 -3.47 -12.09
N LEU A 324 -10.60 -3.09 -13.15
CA LEU A 324 -10.64 -1.75 -13.70
C LEU A 324 -11.67 -1.65 -14.82
N ASP A 325 -12.55 -0.64 -14.72
CA ASP A 325 -13.44 -0.23 -15.80
C ASP A 325 -12.61 0.11 -17.04
N ARG A 326 -13.16 -0.14 -18.23
CA ARG A 326 -12.47 0.11 -19.52
C ARG A 326 -12.10 1.57 -19.75
N ARG A 327 -12.77 2.50 -19.04
CA ARG A 327 -12.48 3.94 -19.06
C ARG A 327 -11.26 4.31 -18.20
N SER A 328 -10.75 3.38 -17.40
CA SER A 328 -9.61 3.63 -16.51
C SER A 328 -8.31 3.80 -17.29
N LEU A 329 -7.32 4.44 -16.65
CA LEU A 329 -5.93 4.29 -17.03
C LEU A 329 -5.45 2.88 -16.66
N ILE A 330 -5.29 2.02 -17.68
CA ILE A 330 -4.90 0.61 -17.50
C ILE A 330 -3.45 0.42 -17.99
N HIS A 331 -2.53 0.21 -17.04
CA HIS A 331 -1.13 -0.10 -17.35
C HIS A 331 -0.92 -1.58 -17.68
N HIS A 332 -1.61 -2.46 -16.95
CA HIS A 332 -1.50 -3.90 -17.13
C HIS A 332 -2.84 -4.51 -17.50
N ARG A 333 -2.91 -5.16 -18.67
CA ARG A 333 -4.18 -5.69 -19.20
C ARG A 333 -4.85 -6.75 -18.30
N LEU A 334 -4.10 -7.40 -17.41
CA LEU A 334 -4.64 -8.31 -16.40
C LEU A 334 -5.58 -7.61 -15.41
N THR A 335 -5.47 -6.30 -15.17
CA THR A 335 -6.38 -5.61 -14.25
C THR A 335 -7.68 -5.16 -14.90
N ALA A 336 -7.77 -5.25 -16.23
CA ALA A 336 -8.95 -4.85 -16.97
C ALA A 336 -10.12 -5.80 -16.66
N ARG A 337 -11.30 -5.23 -16.45
CA ARG A 337 -12.52 -6.00 -16.20
C ARG A 337 -12.84 -6.98 -17.33
N ALA A 338 -12.91 -8.26 -16.97
CA ALA A 338 -13.52 -9.29 -17.78
C ALA A 338 -15.04 -9.19 -17.71
N ARG A 339 -15.70 -9.51 -18.83
CA ARG A 339 -17.18 -9.45 -18.92
C ARG A 339 -17.88 -10.70 -18.41
N LYS A 340 -17.13 -11.79 -18.21
CA LYS A 340 -17.66 -13.11 -17.88
C LYS A 340 -17.04 -13.58 -16.58
N GLY A 341 -17.88 -13.95 -15.62
CA GLY A 341 -17.46 -14.45 -14.31
C GLY A 341 -17.35 -13.35 -13.25
N ASP A 342 -17.16 -13.80 -12.01
CA ASP A 342 -16.96 -12.93 -10.85
C ASP A 342 -15.48 -12.57 -10.64
N VAL A 343 -14.56 -13.44 -11.06
CA VAL A 343 -13.11 -13.32 -10.83
C VAL A 343 -12.35 -13.87 -12.02
N HIS A 344 -11.23 -13.25 -12.34
CA HIS A 344 -10.19 -13.84 -13.18
C HIS A 344 -8.82 -13.72 -12.52
N ARG A 345 -7.93 -14.66 -12.85
CA ARG A 345 -6.58 -14.78 -12.27
C ARG A 345 -5.48 -14.81 -13.33
N ARG A 346 -5.88 -14.68 -14.60
CA ARG A 346 -5.03 -14.84 -15.77
C ARG A 346 -5.45 -13.93 -16.90
N PHE A 347 -4.46 -13.48 -17.66
CA PHE A 347 -4.63 -12.79 -18.93
C PHE A 347 -3.89 -13.55 -20.04
N TYR A 348 -4.42 -13.50 -21.25
CA TYR A 348 -3.82 -14.12 -22.43
C TYR A 348 -3.42 -13.04 -23.44
N LYS A 349 -2.19 -13.14 -23.94
CA LYS A 349 -1.63 -12.25 -24.95
C LYS A 349 -0.69 -13.02 -25.85
N THR A 350 -1.11 -13.25 -27.08
CA THR A 350 -0.36 -14.04 -28.07
C THR A 350 0.59 -13.19 -28.92
N ASN A 351 0.35 -11.87 -29.02
CA ASN A 351 1.06 -10.98 -29.95
C ASN A 351 1.76 -9.82 -29.23
N GLY A 352 2.87 -9.34 -29.81
CA GLY A 352 3.68 -8.21 -29.29
C GLY A 352 4.61 -8.57 -28.13
N HIS A 353 5.28 -7.57 -27.55
CA HIS A 353 6.15 -7.75 -26.38
C HIS A 353 5.35 -8.12 -25.12
N GLY A 354 5.94 -8.95 -24.23
CA GLY A 354 5.31 -9.40 -22.99
C GLY A 354 4.14 -10.37 -23.23
N ARG A 355 4.45 -11.55 -23.79
CA ARG A 355 3.47 -12.57 -24.18
C ARG A 355 2.98 -13.35 -22.96
N CYS A 356 1.68 -13.60 -22.90
CA CYS A 356 1.03 -14.38 -21.85
C CYS A 356 0.37 -15.59 -22.48
N TYR A 357 1.09 -16.71 -22.44
CA TYR A 357 0.67 -17.99 -22.98
C TYR A 357 -0.03 -18.83 -21.91
N GLY A 358 -0.65 -19.94 -22.32
CA GLY A 358 -1.31 -20.86 -21.39
C GLY A 358 -0.36 -21.44 -20.33
N ASN A 359 0.91 -21.65 -20.69
CA ASN A 359 1.96 -22.10 -19.78
C ASN A 359 2.66 -20.97 -19.02
N SER A 360 2.26 -19.70 -19.19
CA SER A 360 2.82 -18.60 -18.38
C SER A 360 2.30 -18.73 -16.95
N THR A 361 3.22 -18.81 -16.00
CA THR A 361 2.96 -19.05 -14.58
C THR A 361 3.40 -17.88 -13.69
N GLY A 362 3.88 -16.81 -14.32
CA GLY A 362 4.43 -15.65 -13.63
C GLY A 362 3.63 -14.38 -13.83
N PRO A 363 3.85 -13.39 -12.95
CA PRO A 363 3.43 -12.03 -13.22
C PRO A 363 4.09 -11.51 -14.51
N PRO A 364 3.41 -10.64 -15.28
CA PRO A 364 2.09 -10.07 -15.02
C PRO A 364 0.95 -10.91 -15.64
N CYS A 365 1.21 -12.15 -16.06
CA CYS A 365 0.24 -12.98 -16.78
C CYS A 365 -0.72 -13.70 -15.85
N THR A 366 -0.24 -14.09 -14.66
CA THR A 366 -1.01 -14.77 -13.61
C THR A 366 -0.53 -14.37 -12.24
N GLY A 367 -1.42 -14.53 -11.25
CA GLY A 367 -1.05 -14.40 -9.84
C GLY A 367 -0.50 -13.03 -9.49
N TRP A 368 -1.09 -11.98 -10.07
CA TRP A 368 -0.60 -10.61 -10.04
C TRP A 368 -1.76 -9.64 -9.91
N VAL A 369 -1.54 -8.59 -9.11
CA VAL A 369 -2.40 -7.42 -8.99
C VAL A 369 -1.51 -6.18 -9.00
N GLU A 370 -2.07 -5.07 -9.45
CA GLU A 370 -1.38 -3.78 -9.52
C GLU A 370 -1.40 -3.08 -8.17
N MET A 371 -0.37 -2.28 -7.90
CA MET A 371 -0.16 -1.66 -6.59
C MET A 371 -1.14 -0.55 -6.24
N MET A 372 -1.97 -0.07 -7.17
CA MET A 372 -2.88 1.06 -6.99
C MET A 372 -4.08 0.74 -6.08
N VAL A 373 -4.71 -0.43 -6.21
CA VAL A 373 -5.87 -0.84 -5.40
C VAL A 373 -5.78 -2.27 -4.82
N PRO A 374 -4.62 -2.69 -4.28
CA PRO A 374 -4.49 -4.01 -3.71
C PRO A 374 -5.28 -4.14 -2.41
N VAL A 375 -5.75 -5.35 -2.17
CA VAL A 375 -6.37 -5.82 -0.93
C VAL A 375 -5.65 -7.08 -0.50
N PHE A 376 -5.16 -7.07 0.74
CA PHE A 376 -4.44 -8.17 1.34
C PHE A 376 -5.28 -8.80 2.44
N SER A 377 -5.26 -10.12 2.55
CA SER A 377 -5.60 -10.77 3.81
C SER A 377 -4.58 -10.39 4.88
N ARG A 378 -4.94 -10.59 6.15
CA ARG A 378 -3.99 -10.47 7.27
C ARG A 378 -2.70 -11.26 7.06
N ALA A 379 -2.81 -12.53 6.62
CA ALA A 379 -1.65 -13.40 6.45
C ALA A 379 -0.76 -12.95 5.29
N ALA A 380 -1.37 -12.56 4.18
CA ALA A 380 -0.64 -12.02 3.04
C ALA A 380 0.06 -10.69 3.38
N TRP A 381 -0.60 -9.81 4.15
CA TRP A 381 0.02 -8.55 4.57
C TRP A 381 1.22 -8.76 5.49
N ARG A 382 1.14 -9.69 6.45
CA ARG A 382 2.27 -10.02 7.34
C ARG A 382 3.54 -10.37 6.56
N CYS A 383 3.40 -11.09 5.44
CA CYS A 383 4.49 -11.38 4.52
C CYS A 383 4.85 -10.16 3.64
N ALA A 384 3.88 -9.52 3.00
CA ALA A 384 4.12 -8.43 2.05
C ALA A 384 4.81 -7.23 2.71
N TRP A 385 4.48 -6.93 3.96
CA TRP A 385 5.09 -5.86 4.75
C TRP A 385 6.62 -6.05 4.91
N GLN A 386 7.09 -7.29 5.00
CA GLN A 386 8.53 -7.59 5.10
C GLN A 386 9.28 -7.27 3.80
N MET A 387 8.61 -7.37 2.64
CA MET A 387 9.21 -7.03 1.35
C MET A 387 9.39 -5.52 1.15
N ILE A 388 8.57 -4.68 1.81
CA ILE A 388 8.67 -3.23 1.70
C ILE A 388 9.98 -2.77 2.34
N GLN A 389 10.88 -2.22 1.52
CA GLN A 389 12.18 -1.72 1.94
C GLN A 389 12.06 -0.30 2.52
N ASN A 390 12.86 0.02 3.54
CA ASN A 390 12.77 1.31 4.22
C ASN A 390 13.13 2.52 3.33
N ASP A 391 13.99 2.30 2.35
CA ASP A 391 14.56 3.30 1.44
C ASP A 391 13.90 3.32 0.04
N LEU A 392 13.19 2.25 -0.34
CA LEU A 392 12.47 2.16 -1.62
C LEU A 392 11.00 2.56 -1.45
N ILE A 393 10.77 3.86 -1.34
CA ILE A 393 9.50 4.43 -0.91
C ILE A 393 8.40 4.34 -1.97
N TYR A 394 8.71 4.14 -3.25
CA TYR A 394 7.68 3.93 -4.29
C TYR A 394 7.26 2.47 -4.41
N ALA A 395 8.09 1.54 -3.92
CA ALA A 395 7.92 0.09 -3.96
C ALA A 395 7.70 -0.52 -5.36
N TRP A 396 8.11 0.17 -6.43
CA TRP A 396 7.98 -0.33 -7.80
C TRP A 396 8.70 -1.67 -7.98
N GLY A 397 8.04 -2.62 -8.64
CA GLY A 397 8.54 -3.99 -8.85
C GLY A 397 8.13 -4.98 -7.77
N MET A 398 7.67 -4.49 -6.61
CA MET A 398 7.18 -5.35 -5.54
C MET A 398 5.90 -6.10 -5.93
N ASP A 399 5.04 -5.51 -6.75
CA ASP A 399 3.88 -6.18 -7.37
C ASP A 399 4.23 -7.47 -8.11
N TYR A 400 5.39 -7.54 -8.77
CA TYR A 400 5.88 -8.78 -9.39
C TYR A 400 6.30 -9.84 -8.36
N LYS A 401 6.37 -9.50 -7.07
CA LYS A 401 6.75 -10.40 -5.98
C LYS A 401 5.63 -10.62 -4.95
N LEU A 402 4.53 -9.86 -4.99
CA LEU A 402 3.39 -10.04 -4.08
C LEU A 402 2.86 -11.48 -4.06
N GLY A 403 2.88 -12.20 -5.19
CA GLY A 403 2.46 -13.60 -5.25
C GLY A 403 3.25 -14.57 -4.34
N TYR A 404 4.45 -14.20 -3.87
CA TYR A 404 5.18 -14.97 -2.84
C TYR A 404 4.49 -14.96 -1.48
N CYS A 405 3.63 -13.98 -1.23
CA CYS A 405 2.87 -13.83 0.01
C CYS A 405 1.42 -14.34 -0.09
N ALA A 406 1.08 -15.10 -1.13
CA ALA A 406 -0.28 -15.56 -1.41
C ALA A 406 -0.73 -16.79 -0.58
N GLN A 407 0.00 -17.16 0.48
CA GLN A 407 -0.30 -18.30 1.37
C GLN A 407 -0.63 -19.59 0.60
N GLY A 408 0.22 -19.97 -0.35
CA GLY A 408 -0.01 -21.11 -1.24
C GLY A 408 0.19 -20.73 -2.69
N ASP A 409 -0.50 -21.42 -3.60
CA ASP A 409 -0.35 -21.21 -5.05
C ASP A 409 -0.88 -19.84 -5.49
N ARG A 410 0.03 -18.96 -5.91
CA ARG A 410 -0.31 -17.62 -6.43
C ARG A 410 -1.28 -17.64 -7.62
N TRP A 411 -1.38 -18.72 -8.40
CA TRP A 411 -2.34 -18.79 -9.52
C TRP A 411 -3.78 -18.98 -9.05
N ARG A 412 -3.97 -19.41 -7.80
CA ARG A 412 -5.29 -19.63 -7.19
C ARG A 412 -5.63 -18.53 -6.20
N ASN A 413 -4.66 -18.11 -5.40
CA ASN A 413 -4.91 -17.23 -4.26
C ASN A 413 -4.73 -15.75 -4.60
N VAL A 414 -4.28 -15.41 -5.82
CA VAL A 414 -4.20 -14.03 -6.29
C VAL A 414 -5.13 -13.80 -7.48
N GLY A 415 -5.96 -12.76 -7.42
CA GLY A 415 -6.99 -12.55 -8.45
C GLY A 415 -7.61 -11.16 -8.49
N VAL A 416 -8.27 -10.89 -9.63
CA VAL A 416 -8.99 -9.66 -9.93
C VAL A 416 -10.50 -9.95 -9.89
N VAL A 417 -11.25 -9.18 -9.09
CA VAL A 417 -12.70 -9.36 -8.94
C VAL A 417 -13.45 -8.53 -9.99
N ASP A 418 -14.08 -9.19 -10.96
CA ASP A 418 -14.72 -8.58 -12.13
C ASP A 418 -16.12 -8.03 -11.87
N SER A 419 -16.88 -8.67 -10.98
CA SER A 419 -18.23 -8.24 -10.66
C SER A 419 -18.26 -7.03 -9.71
N GLN A 420 -17.12 -6.68 -9.12
CA GLN A 420 -16.91 -5.47 -8.30
C GLN A 420 -15.74 -4.67 -8.86
N TYR A 421 -16.03 -3.58 -9.56
CA TYR A 421 -15.03 -2.85 -10.34
C TYR A 421 -15.03 -1.36 -10.03
N VAL A 422 -13.88 -0.74 -10.26
CA VAL A 422 -13.60 0.67 -10.00
C VAL A 422 -13.10 1.37 -11.26
N LEU A 423 -13.13 2.71 -11.27
CA LEU A 423 -12.51 3.50 -12.33
C LEU A 423 -11.31 4.24 -11.75
N HIS A 424 -10.14 4.01 -12.37
CA HIS A 424 -8.90 4.68 -12.00
C HIS A 424 -8.61 5.85 -12.93
N ARG A 425 -8.52 7.05 -12.35
CA ARG A 425 -8.36 8.29 -13.11
C ARG A 425 -6.93 8.48 -13.61
N GLY A 426 -5.92 7.95 -12.90
CA GLY A 426 -4.52 8.13 -13.24
C GLY A 426 -4.04 9.57 -13.02
N ILE A 427 -4.52 10.21 -11.95
CA ILE A 427 -4.14 11.58 -11.59
C ILE A 427 -2.78 11.53 -10.88
N PRO A 428 -1.71 12.12 -11.44
CA PRO A 428 -0.44 12.20 -10.73
C PRO A 428 -0.57 13.14 -9.54
N THR A 429 -0.34 12.66 -8.32
CA THR A 429 -0.52 13.46 -7.10
C THR A 429 0.78 13.86 -6.41
N LEU A 430 1.89 13.15 -6.69
CA LEU A 430 3.24 13.49 -6.23
C LEU A 430 4.04 14.22 -7.31
N GLY A 431 4.75 15.29 -6.93
CA GLY A 431 5.55 16.12 -7.86
C GLY A 431 4.90 17.43 -8.28
N ASP A 432 3.76 17.80 -7.71
CA ASP A 432 3.06 19.07 -8.01
C ASP A 432 3.58 20.28 -7.20
N GLY A 433 4.70 20.11 -6.51
CA GLY A 433 5.45 21.20 -5.88
C GLY A 433 4.79 21.91 -4.69
N GLY A 434 3.63 21.47 -4.20
CA GLY A 434 3.00 21.92 -2.93
C GLY A 434 2.77 23.43 -2.74
N LYS A 435 3.14 24.29 -3.70
CA LYS A 435 3.09 25.74 -3.56
C LYS A 435 1.74 26.26 -4.03
N ALA A 436 0.91 26.62 -3.07
CA ALA A 436 -0.23 27.49 -3.25
C ALA A 436 0.25 28.93 -3.53
N THR A 437 0.77 29.21 -4.73
CA THR A 437 0.93 30.58 -5.22
C THR A 437 0.84 30.61 -6.74
N VAL A 438 -0.19 31.29 -7.23
CA VAL A 438 -0.47 31.58 -8.63
C VAL A 438 0.65 32.44 -9.22
N THR A 439 1.42 31.91 -10.17
CA THR A 439 2.06 32.71 -11.22
C THR A 439 2.43 31.81 -12.40
N ALA A 440 2.14 32.23 -13.63
CA ALA A 440 2.20 31.42 -14.85
C ALA A 440 3.60 30.92 -15.29
N SER A 441 4.61 30.97 -14.43
CA SER A 441 5.97 30.43 -14.65
C SER A 441 6.20 29.02 -14.06
N THR A 442 5.20 28.42 -13.39
CA THR A 442 5.34 27.16 -12.61
C THR A 442 5.11 25.85 -13.38
N SER A 443 4.78 25.90 -14.67
CA SER A 443 4.51 24.68 -15.46
C SER A 443 5.77 23.86 -15.71
N THR A 444 6.91 24.52 -15.95
CA THR A 444 8.19 23.83 -16.20
C THR A 444 8.73 23.18 -14.93
N SER A 445 8.65 23.85 -13.77
CA SER A 445 9.17 23.31 -12.49
C SER A 445 8.36 22.12 -11.97
N SER A 446 7.03 22.17 -12.09
CA SER A 446 6.17 21.03 -11.72
C SER A 446 6.33 19.84 -12.68
N ALA A 447 6.54 20.10 -13.98
CA ALA A 447 6.88 19.05 -14.93
C ALA A 447 8.25 18.42 -14.62
N THR A 448 9.27 19.19 -14.23
CA THR A 448 10.57 18.65 -13.83
C THR A 448 10.49 17.84 -12.55
N ASP A 449 9.69 18.26 -11.57
CA ASP A 449 9.49 17.51 -10.32
C ASP A 449 8.79 16.17 -10.58
N ARG A 450 7.77 16.15 -11.43
CA ARG A 450 7.10 14.90 -11.86
C ARG A 450 8.04 13.95 -12.61
N LEU A 451 8.90 14.49 -13.49
CA LEU A 451 9.90 13.69 -14.19
C LEU A 451 10.92 13.11 -13.20
N ALA A 452 11.36 13.88 -12.20
CA ALA A 452 12.26 13.40 -11.15
C ALA A 452 11.62 12.28 -10.30
N VAL A 453 10.34 12.42 -9.94
CA VAL A 453 9.56 11.37 -9.24
C VAL A 453 9.49 10.09 -10.07
N ARG A 454 9.18 10.19 -11.37
CA ARG A 454 9.16 9.02 -12.27
C ARG A 454 10.53 8.39 -12.42
N GLN A 455 11.56 9.20 -12.62
CA GLN A 455 12.94 8.72 -12.75
C GLN A 455 13.37 7.97 -11.48
N ARG A 456 13.09 8.54 -10.30
CA ARG A 456 13.35 7.88 -9.02
C ARG A 456 12.60 6.56 -8.90
N SER A 457 11.34 6.51 -9.29
CA SER A 457 10.53 5.27 -9.27
C SER A 457 11.15 4.17 -10.14
N TYR A 458 11.63 4.52 -11.35
CA TYR A 458 12.37 3.59 -12.20
C TYR A 458 13.70 3.14 -11.60
N THR A 459 14.45 4.05 -10.98
CA THR A 459 15.69 3.70 -10.28
C THR A 459 15.43 2.72 -9.12
N GLU A 460 14.41 2.99 -8.29
CA GLU A 460 14.04 2.11 -7.17
C GLU A 460 13.59 0.73 -7.66
N LEU A 461 12.87 0.62 -8.79
CA LEU A 461 12.57 -0.65 -9.45
C LEU A 461 13.83 -1.46 -9.77
N GLN A 462 14.85 -0.82 -10.35
CA GLN A 462 16.11 -1.50 -10.67
C GLN A 462 16.85 -1.95 -9.41
N VAL A 463 16.85 -1.12 -8.36
CA VAL A 463 17.44 -1.48 -7.06
C VAL A 463 16.71 -2.66 -6.43
N PHE A 464 15.38 -2.66 -6.41
CA PHE A 464 14.58 -3.76 -5.88
C PHE A 464 14.87 -5.07 -6.61
N ASN A 465 14.86 -5.04 -7.95
CA ASN A 465 15.15 -6.22 -8.76
C ASN A 465 16.57 -6.76 -8.54
N ARG A 466 17.55 -5.87 -8.34
CA ARG A 466 18.92 -6.27 -7.99
C ARG A 466 18.96 -6.92 -6.61
N ARG A 467 18.42 -6.27 -5.57
CA ARG A 467 18.37 -6.82 -4.21
C ARG A 467 17.67 -8.17 -4.14
N TRP A 468 16.57 -8.34 -4.88
CA TRP A 468 15.89 -9.64 -4.97
C TRP A 468 16.80 -10.71 -5.53
N LYS A 469 17.53 -10.43 -6.63
CA LYS A 469 18.44 -11.40 -7.24
C LYS A 469 19.62 -11.75 -6.34
N GLU A 470 20.20 -10.75 -5.66
CA GLU A 470 21.27 -10.94 -4.68
C GLU A 470 20.78 -11.82 -3.52
N ALA A 471 19.64 -11.49 -2.91
CA ALA A 471 19.05 -12.28 -1.82
C ALA A 471 18.79 -13.75 -2.22
N VAL A 472 18.27 -13.98 -3.43
CA VAL A 472 18.07 -15.35 -3.95
C VAL A 472 19.39 -16.10 -4.16
N ALA A 473 20.45 -15.42 -4.61
CA ALA A 473 21.74 -16.05 -4.84
C ALA A 473 22.51 -16.36 -3.55
N GLU A 474 22.32 -15.53 -2.52
CA GLU A 474 23.01 -15.62 -1.23
C GLU A 474 22.30 -16.55 -0.24
N ASP A 475 20.98 -16.72 -0.35
CA ASP A 475 20.20 -17.57 0.55
C ASP A 475 20.21 -19.03 0.11
N GLY A 476 21.25 -19.76 0.50
CA GLY A 476 21.40 -21.19 0.23
C GLY A 476 20.34 -22.10 0.90
N CYS A 477 19.58 -21.57 1.86
CA CYS A 477 18.51 -22.31 2.54
C CYS A 477 17.14 -22.07 1.89
N TRP A 478 17.00 -21.06 1.04
CA TRP A 478 15.75 -20.71 0.41
C TRP A 478 15.56 -21.43 -0.92
N THR A 479 14.40 -22.04 -1.09
CA THR A 479 13.98 -22.65 -2.36
C THR A 479 12.88 -21.80 -2.97
N ASP A 480 13.06 -21.40 -4.25
CA ASP A 480 12.02 -20.65 -4.96
C ASP A 480 10.75 -21.52 -5.10
N PRO A 481 9.61 -21.13 -4.49
CA PRO A 481 8.35 -21.84 -4.70
C PRO A 481 7.80 -21.71 -6.13
N TYR A 482 8.35 -20.78 -6.94
CA TYR A 482 7.91 -20.53 -8.31
C TYR A 482 9.07 -20.54 -9.30
N PRO A 483 9.82 -21.65 -9.39
CA PRO A 483 10.97 -21.71 -10.28
C PRO A 483 10.51 -21.50 -11.72
N ASN A 484 11.26 -20.72 -12.48
CA ASN A 484 11.03 -20.65 -13.91
C ASN A 484 11.19 -22.06 -14.48
N PRO A 485 10.20 -22.59 -15.22
CA PRO A 485 10.39 -23.86 -15.89
C PRO A 485 11.60 -23.70 -16.81
N ALA A 486 12.67 -24.48 -16.57
CA ALA A 486 13.86 -24.44 -17.38
C ALA A 486 13.43 -24.53 -18.85
N THR A 487 13.80 -23.52 -19.65
CA THR A 487 13.77 -23.65 -21.10
C THR A 487 14.63 -24.85 -21.43
N LYS A 488 14.00 -25.99 -21.68
CA LYS A 488 14.65 -27.10 -22.38
C LYS A 488 15.03 -26.53 -23.75
N GLY A 489 16.31 -26.17 -23.86
CA GLY A 489 16.93 -25.76 -25.12
C GLY A 489 16.97 -26.91 -26.10
#